data_AF-A0A9J6E8N4-F1
#
_entry.id   AF-A0A9J6E8N4-F1
#
_cell.length_a   1.000
_cell.length_b   1.000
_cell.length_c   1.000
_cell.angle_alpha   90.00
_cell.angle_beta   90.00
_cell.angle_gamma   90.00
#
_symmetry.space_group_name_H-M   'P 1'
#
loop_
_entity.id
_entity.type
_entity.pdbx_description
1 polymer ?
#
loop_
_entity_poly.entity_id
_entity_poly.type
_entity_poly.pdbx_seq_one_letter_code
_entity_poly.pdbx_strand_id
1 'polypeptide(L)'
;MPSTTVYQHHLFGRQKIMWELFLAVGVQKKLEGLTFVSVDLDDSFSELAEGIASLVRYTTTLQRIENRKHINVGEEHQLLVVLDALKKNSSINVLLIDVQWVTPEIAASLSELFEVNNTLIFVELCNTATEISTNEVANDPTWFGD
;
A
#
# COMPACT_ATOMS: atom_id res chain seq x y z
N MET A 1 31.51 10.67 0.84
CA MET A 1 30.60 9.64 0.33
C MET A 1 30.34 8.65 1.45
N PRO A 2 29.15 8.60 2.08
CA PRO A 2 28.88 7.59 3.08
C PRO A 2 28.77 6.23 2.41
N SER A 3 29.43 5.24 3.00
CA SER A 3 29.65 3.90 2.45
C SER A 3 28.35 3.10 2.34
N THR A 4 28.13 2.48 1.18
CA THR A 4 27.02 1.57 0.85
C THR A 4 26.80 0.46 1.89
N THR A 5 27.83 0.13 2.67
CA THR A 5 27.80 -0.90 3.72
C THR A 5 26.94 -0.52 4.95
N VAL A 6 26.79 0.77 5.26
CA VAL A 6 25.99 1.23 6.42
C VAL A 6 24.49 1.15 6.13
N TYR A 7 24.09 1.43 4.88
CA TYR A 7 22.69 1.34 4.46
C TYR A 7 22.17 -0.10 4.46
N GLN A 8 22.98 -1.06 3.97
CA GLN A 8 22.54 -2.46 3.88
C GLN A 8 22.35 -3.12 5.26
N HIS A 9 23.15 -2.76 6.27
CA HIS A 9 23.00 -3.33 7.61
C HIS A 9 21.76 -2.79 8.35
N HIS A 10 21.33 -1.55 8.07
CA HIS A 10 20.10 -0.99 8.63
C HIS A 10 18.83 -1.51 7.94
N LEU A 11 18.85 -1.66 6.62
CA LEU A 11 17.75 -2.23 5.83
C LEU A 11 17.41 -3.67 6.25
N PHE A 12 18.42 -4.52 6.44
CA PHE A 12 18.22 -5.92 6.84
C PHE A 12 17.60 -6.06 8.24
N GLY A 13 17.99 -5.19 9.18
CA GLY A 13 17.43 -5.16 10.54
C GLY A 13 15.98 -4.69 10.56
N ARG A 14 15.64 -3.65 9.78
CA ARG A 14 14.28 -3.12 9.66
C ARG A 14 13.31 -4.15 9.05
N GLN A 15 13.71 -4.80 7.96
CA GLN A 15 12.89 -5.82 7.30
C GLN A 15 12.63 -7.04 8.20
N LYS A 16 13.63 -7.47 8.98
CA LYS A 16 13.45 -8.60 9.92
C LYS A 16 12.45 -8.27 11.03
N ILE A 17 12.57 -7.11 11.66
CA ILE A 17 11.65 -6.67 12.73
C ILE A 17 10.23 -6.55 12.19
N MET A 18 10.09 -6.00 11.00
CA MET A 18 8.80 -5.84 10.33
C MET A 18 8.15 -7.20 10.02
N TRP A 19 8.92 -8.16 9.52
CA TRP A 19 8.44 -9.52 9.30
C TRP A 19 7.98 -10.21 10.59
N GLU A 20 8.75 -10.09 11.68
CA GLU A 20 8.37 -10.63 13.00
C GLU A 20 7.06 -10.01 13.52
N LEU A 21 6.86 -8.71 13.31
CA LEU A 21 5.60 -8.04 13.62
C LEU A 21 4.43 -8.66 12.82
N PHE A 22 4.59 -8.84 11.52
CA PHE A 22 3.54 -9.43 10.67
C PHE A 22 3.17 -10.85 11.12
N LEU A 23 4.16 -11.68 11.48
CA LEU A 23 3.91 -13.01 12.04
C LEU A 23 3.14 -12.94 13.36
N ALA A 24 3.54 -12.03 14.27
CA ALA A 24 2.88 -11.86 15.55
C ALA A 24 1.42 -11.38 15.38
N VAL A 25 1.16 -10.49 14.43
CA VAL A 25 -0.19 -10.03 14.13
C VAL A 25 -1.04 -11.14 13.50
N GLY A 26 -0.47 -11.94 12.58
CA GLY A 26 -1.20 -13.03 11.92
C GLY A 26 -1.75 -14.09 12.89
N VAL A 27 -1.13 -14.26 14.06
CA VAL A 27 -1.61 -15.19 15.09
C VAL A 27 -2.58 -14.56 16.10
N GLN A 28 -2.76 -13.24 16.10
CA GLN A 28 -3.66 -12.57 17.03
C GLN A 28 -5.12 -12.89 16.75
N LYS A 29 -5.84 -13.30 17.80
CA LYS A 29 -7.26 -13.71 17.68
C LYS A 29 -8.26 -12.60 17.99
N LYS A 30 -7.77 -11.42 18.40
CA LYS A 30 -8.60 -10.29 18.82
C LYS A 30 -8.28 -8.98 18.09
N LEU A 31 -7.20 -8.95 17.31
CA LEU A 31 -6.84 -7.74 16.59
C LEU A 31 -7.76 -7.64 15.36
N GLU A 32 -8.49 -6.54 15.27
CA GLU A 32 -9.47 -6.30 14.19
C GLU A 32 -9.01 -5.22 13.21
N GLY A 33 -8.06 -4.38 13.60
CA GLY A 33 -7.55 -3.29 12.76
C GLY A 33 -6.05 -3.12 12.89
N LEU A 34 -5.42 -2.77 11.77
CA LEU A 34 -4.01 -2.39 11.72
C LEU A 34 -3.83 -1.18 10.81
N THR A 35 -3.14 -0.17 11.34
CA THR A 35 -2.86 1.07 10.62
C THR A 35 -1.35 1.29 10.56
N PHE A 36 -0.83 1.49 9.36
CA PHE A 36 0.57 1.83 9.12
C PHE A 36 0.67 3.33 8.86
N VAL A 37 1.39 4.04 9.74
CA VAL A 37 1.64 5.47 9.63
C VAL A 37 3.15 5.69 9.60
N SER A 38 3.63 6.49 8.65
CA SER A 38 4.99 7.03 8.67
C SER A 38 4.96 8.50 9.07
N VAL A 39 5.97 8.95 9.80
CA VAL A 39 6.26 10.38 10.00
C VAL A 39 7.28 10.88 8.96
N ASP A 40 8.05 9.95 8.38
CA ASP A 40 9.06 10.23 7.37
C ASP A 40 8.46 10.03 5.97
N LEU A 41 8.50 11.09 5.16
CA LEU A 41 8.01 11.09 3.77
C LEU A 41 8.85 10.22 2.84
N ASP A 42 10.09 9.90 3.24
CA ASP A 42 11.03 9.06 2.47
C ASP A 42 10.81 7.55 2.68
N ASP A 43 9.96 7.17 3.62
CA ASP A 43 9.71 5.78 4.00
C ASP A 43 8.68 5.18 3.02
N SER A 44 9.13 4.44 2.01
CA SER A 44 8.23 3.96 0.95
C SER A 44 7.38 2.76 1.40
N PHE A 45 6.21 2.62 0.77
CA PHE A 45 5.31 1.49 0.94
C PHE A 45 5.95 0.14 0.57
N SER A 46 7.02 0.16 -0.23
CA SER A 46 7.68 -1.04 -0.77
C SER A 46 8.09 -2.05 0.26
N GLU A 47 8.61 -1.59 1.39
CA GLU A 47 9.10 -2.46 2.46
C GLU A 47 7.95 -3.15 3.21
N LEU A 48 6.75 -2.54 3.18
CA LEU A 48 5.56 -3.04 3.87
C LEU A 48 4.71 -3.96 3.01
N ALA A 49 4.69 -3.76 1.68
CA ALA A 49 3.72 -4.39 0.80
C ALA A 49 3.68 -5.91 0.91
N GLU A 50 4.82 -6.59 0.85
CA GLU A 50 4.90 -8.05 0.96
C GLU A 50 4.46 -8.56 2.34
N GLY A 51 4.80 -7.80 3.38
CA GLY A 51 4.43 -8.16 4.74
C GLY A 51 2.94 -7.93 5.04
N ILE A 52 2.35 -6.85 4.51
CA ILE A 52 0.91 -6.61 4.53
C ILE A 52 0.20 -7.72 3.74
N ALA A 53 0.67 -8.07 2.55
CA ALA A 53 0.08 -9.13 1.75
C ALA A 53 0.17 -10.49 2.46
N SER A 54 1.31 -10.81 3.06
CA SER A 54 1.48 -12.01 3.89
C SER A 54 0.50 -12.01 5.06
N LEU A 55 0.37 -10.89 5.77
CA LEU A 55 -0.60 -10.76 6.86
C LEU A 55 -2.04 -10.97 6.37
N VAL A 56 -2.43 -10.37 5.25
CA VAL A 56 -3.74 -10.52 4.62
C VAL A 56 -4.01 -11.99 4.27
N ARG A 57 -3.03 -12.72 3.75
CA ARG A 57 -3.22 -14.13 3.35
C ARG A 57 -3.52 -15.05 4.55
N TYR A 58 -3.04 -14.72 5.75
CA TYR A 58 -3.13 -15.62 6.91
C TYR A 58 -4.04 -15.13 8.03
N THR A 59 -4.33 -13.83 8.10
CA THR A 59 -5.25 -13.32 9.11
C THR A 59 -6.67 -13.80 8.87
N THR A 60 -7.35 -14.13 9.96
CA THR A 60 -8.77 -14.52 9.95
C THR A 60 -9.63 -13.59 10.81
N THR A 61 -8.99 -12.60 11.45
CA THR A 61 -9.58 -11.75 12.51
C THR A 61 -9.50 -10.28 12.18
N LEU A 62 -8.50 -9.87 11.39
CA LEU A 62 -8.43 -8.50 10.89
C LEU A 62 -9.58 -8.24 9.94
N GLN A 63 -10.26 -7.14 10.23
CA GLN A 63 -11.36 -6.58 9.46
C GLN A 63 -10.92 -5.32 8.71
N ARG A 64 -9.92 -4.59 9.23
CA ARG A 64 -9.45 -3.32 8.67
C ARG A 64 -7.95 -3.30 8.46
N ILE A 65 -7.53 -2.88 7.27
CA ILE A 65 -6.15 -2.49 6.98
C ILE A 65 -6.14 -1.06 6.45
N GLU A 66 -5.27 -0.23 7.02
CA GLU A 66 -5.05 1.13 6.61
C GLU A 66 -3.55 1.39 6.39
N ASN A 67 -3.17 1.82 5.20
CA ASN A 67 -1.82 2.28 4.90
C ASN A 67 -1.85 3.78 4.56
N ARG A 68 -1.18 4.57 5.40
CA ARG A 68 -0.95 6.01 5.19
C ARG A 68 0.45 6.34 4.66
N LYS A 69 1.23 5.34 4.27
CA LYS A 69 2.50 5.57 3.56
C LYS A 69 2.23 5.84 2.10
N HIS A 70 2.95 6.79 1.52
CA HIS A 70 2.83 7.09 0.10
C HIS A 70 3.30 5.90 -0.76
N ILE A 71 2.50 5.57 -1.76
CA ILE A 71 2.90 4.70 -2.87
C ILE A 71 3.34 5.61 -4.01
N ASN A 72 4.64 5.61 -4.32
CA ASN A 72 5.19 6.46 -5.37
C ASN A 72 4.88 5.92 -6.77
N VAL A 73 4.98 6.79 -7.77
CA VAL A 73 4.93 6.36 -9.18
C VAL A 73 6.08 5.40 -9.47
N GLY A 74 5.80 4.30 -10.17
CA GLY A 74 6.75 3.21 -10.44
C GLY A 74 6.79 2.13 -9.35
N GLU A 75 6.01 2.30 -8.26
CA GLU A 75 5.86 1.34 -7.17
C GLU A 75 4.52 0.60 -7.21
N GLU A 76 3.77 0.67 -8.31
CA GLU A 76 2.41 0.14 -8.46
C GLU A 76 2.33 -1.35 -8.13
N HIS A 77 3.37 -2.11 -8.50
CA HIS A 77 3.47 -3.55 -8.24
C HIS A 77 3.26 -3.90 -6.76
N GLN A 78 3.69 -3.02 -5.86
CA GLN A 78 3.59 -3.24 -4.42
C GLN A 78 2.13 -3.27 -3.98
N LEU A 79 1.29 -2.37 -4.53
CA LEU A 79 -0.14 -2.38 -4.25
C LEU A 79 -0.80 -3.62 -4.86
N LEU A 80 -0.41 -4.00 -6.08
CA LEU A 80 -0.95 -5.19 -6.75
C LEU A 80 -0.75 -6.47 -5.92
N VAL A 81 0.38 -6.60 -5.21
CA VAL A 81 0.66 -7.73 -4.32
C VAL A 81 -0.35 -7.80 -3.15
N VAL A 82 -0.72 -6.66 -2.58
CA VAL A 82 -1.75 -6.58 -1.52
C VAL A 82 -3.14 -6.87 -2.08
N LEU A 83 -3.49 -6.33 -3.25
CA LEU A 83 -4.78 -6.61 -3.90
C LEU A 83 -4.95 -8.09 -4.22
N ASP A 84 -3.90 -8.77 -4.71
CA ASP A 84 -3.94 -10.22 -4.94
C ASP A 84 -4.14 -11.02 -3.65
N ALA A 85 -3.53 -10.58 -2.55
CA ALA A 85 -3.76 -11.21 -1.25
C ALA A 85 -5.23 -11.05 -0.81
N LEU A 86 -5.82 -9.87 -1.01
CA LEU A 86 -7.21 -9.59 -0.66
C LEU A 86 -8.20 -10.44 -1.46
N LYS A 87 -7.92 -10.77 -2.72
CA LYS A 87 -8.78 -11.66 -3.53
C LYS A 87 -9.06 -13.01 -2.85
N LYS A 88 -8.15 -13.46 -1.98
CA LYS A 88 -8.23 -14.75 -1.27
C LYS A 88 -8.61 -14.61 0.21
N ASN A 89 -8.64 -13.38 0.74
CA ASN A 89 -8.99 -13.13 2.13
C ASN A 89 -10.50 -12.97 2.29
N SER A 90 -11.06 -13.49 3.38
CA SER A 90 -12.49 -13.43 3.68
C SER A 90 -12.80 -12.83 5.06
N SER A 91 -11.86 -12.11 5.67
CA SER A 91 -12.05 -11.46 6.98
C SER A 91 -12.04 -9.94 6.88
N ILE A 92 -11.24 -9.39 5.97
CA ILE A 92 -11.08 -7.95 5.77
C ILE A 92 -12.31 -7.40 5.05
N ASN A 93 -12.87 -6.36 5.63
CA ASN A 93 -14.04 -5.65 5.13
C ASN A 93 -13.76 -4.16 4.85
N VAL A 94 -12.67 -3.61 5.37
CA VAL A 94 -12.24 -2.22 5.14
C VAL A 94 -10.79 -2.17 4.66
N LEU A 95 -10.57 -1.51 3.52
CA LEU A 95 -9.24 -1.20 2.97
C LEU A 95 -9.10 0.31 2.76
N LEU A 96 -8.13 0.94 3.41
CA LEU A 96 -7.76 2.34 3.17
C LEU A 96 -6.30 2.41 2.73
N ILE A 97 -6.04 2.95 1.55
CA ILE A 97 -4.67 3.12 1.04
C ILE A 97 -4.52 4.50 0.43
N ASP A 98 -3.41 5.15 0.75
CA ASP A 98 -2.99 6.39 0.09
C ASP A 98 -2.20 6.07 -1.19
N VAL A 99 -2.74 6.45 -2.34
CA VAL A 99 -2.18 6.20 -3.67
C VAL A 99 -2.09 7.50 -4.45
N GLN A 100 -0.92 7.82 -4.99
CA GLN A 100 -0.75 9.06 -5.76
C GLN A 100 -1.59 9.04 -7.05
N TRP A 101 -1.67 7.89 -7.71
CA TRP A 101 -2.43 7.71 -8.94
C TRP A 101 -2.96 6.28 -9.04
N VAL A 102 -4.16 6.11 -9.59
CA VAL A 102 -4.70 4.80 -9.98
C VAL A 102 -4.32 4.55 -11.44
N THR A 103 -3.36 3.66 -11.67
CA THR A 103 -2.97 3.25 -13.03
C THR A 103 -3.97 2.24 -13.60
N PRO A 104 -3.97 1.99 -14.92
CA PRO A 104 -4.82 0.96 -15.54
C PRO A 104 -4.66 -0.43 -14.90
N GLU A 105 -3.45 -0.80 -14.48
CA GLU A 105 -3.17 -2.07 -13.82
C GLU A 105 -3.79 -2.15 -12.43
N ILE A 106 -3.71 -1.07 -11.64
CA ILE A 106 -4.36 -0.98 -10.33
C ILE A 106 -5.88 -1.05 -10.51
N ALA A 107 -6.43 -0.30 -11.48
CA ALA A 107 -7.87 -0.31 -11.78
C ALA A 107 -8.37 -1.71 -12.18
N ALA A 108 -7.65 -2.41 -13.06
CA ALA A 108 -7.99 -3.77 -13.46
C ALA A 108 -7.95 -4.74 -12.28
N SER A 109 -6.90 -4.67 -11.44
CA SER A 109 -6.77 -5.55 -10.27
C SER A 109 -7.85 -5.29 -9.22
N LEU A 110 -8.26 -4.03 -9.02
CA LEU A 110 -9.40 -3.66 -8.17
C LEU A 110 -10.72 -4.21 -8.73
N SER A 111 -10.94 -4.13 -10.04
CA SER A 111 -12.13 -4.70 -10.68
C SER A 111 -12.22 -6.19 -10.41
N GLU A 112 -11.15 -6.94 -10.68
CA GLU A 112 -11.08 -8.37 -10.38
C GLU A 112 -11.26 -8.66 -8.89
N LEU A 113 -10.69 -7.83 -8.02
CA LEU A 113 -10.85 -7.96 -6.58
C LEU A 113 -12.32 -7.85 -6.17
N PHE A 114 -13.04 -6.85 -6.67
CA PHE A 114 -14.45 -6.64 -6.34
C PHE A 114 -15.38 -7.70 -6.94
N GLU A 115 -14.98 -8.33 -8.04
CA GLU A 115 -15.73 -9.45 -8.62
C GLU A 115 -15.65 -10.72 -7.76
N VAL A 116 -14.49 -10.98 -7.11
CA VAL A 116 -14.25 -12.24 -6.39
C VAL A 116 -14.34 -12.12 -4.87
N ASN A 117 -14.03 -10.95 -4.31
CA ASN A 117 -14.06 -10.69 -2.88
C ASN A 117 -15.40 -10.07 -2.48
N ASN A 118 -16.17 -10.82 -1.69
CA ASN A 118 -17.49 -10.41 -1.20
C ASN A 118 -17.48 -9.90 0.25
N THR A 119 -16.29 -9.73 0.84
CA THR A 119 -16.16 -9.31 2.26
C THR A 119 -15.77 -7.85 2.38
N LEU A 120 -15.06 -7.30 1.39
CA LEU A 120 -14.76 -5.87 1.29
C LEU A 120 -16.06 -5.08 1.07
N ILE A 121 -16.43 -4.27 2.07
CA ILE A 121 -17.60 -3.38 2.02
C ILE A 121 -17.21 -1.91 1.89
N PHE A 122 -15.95 -1.58 2.20
CA PHE A 122 -15.44 -0.22 2.12
C PHE A 122 -14.01 -0.21 1.58
N VAL A 123 -13.79 0.50 0.48
CA VAL A 123 -12.46 0.75 -0.07
C VAL A 123 -12.32 2.24 -0.33
N GLU A 124 -11.25 2.82 0.20
CA GLU A 124 -10.87 4.21 -0.04
C GLU A 124 -9.45 4.26 -0.59
N LEU A 125 -9.31 4.97 -1.71
CA LEU A 125 -8.03 5.28 -2.34
C LEU A 125 -7.87 6.80 -2.27
N CYS A 126 -7.14 7.25 -1.26
CA CYS A 126 -6.85 8.68 -1.11
C CYS A 126 -5.76 9.06 -2.10
N ASN A 127 -5.99 10.12 -2.88
CA ASN A 127 -4.92 10.78 -3.61
C ASN A 127 -4.44 11.96 -2.78
N THR A 128 -3.41 11.76 -1.96
CA THR A 128 -2.67 12.90 -1.43
C THR A 128 -1.73 13.41 -2.51
N ALA A 129 -2.27 14.11 -3.49
CA ALA A 129 -1.46 15.05 -4.24
C ALA A 129 -1.04 16.11 -3.23
N THR A 130 0.16 15.99 -2.66
CA THR A 130 0.86 17.16 -2.16
C THR A 130 0.92 18.09 -3.35
N GLU A 131 0.15 19.18 -3.29
CA GLU A 131 0.24 20.28 -4.24
C GLU A 131 1.73 20.59 -4.40
N ILE A 132 2.32 20.17 -5.51
CA ILE A 132 3.58 20.76 -5.96
C ILE A 132 3.18 22.21 -6.19
N SER A 133 3.56 23.07 -5.24
CA SER A 133 3.24 24.49 -5.28
C SER A 133 3.54 24.98 -6.69
N THR A 134 2.48 25.41 -7.36
CA THR A 134 2.47 26.05 -8.67
C THR A 134 3.67 26.98 -8.79
N ASN A 135 4.69 26.59 -9.55
CA ASN A 135 5.75 27.45 -10.07
C ASN A 135 6.58 26.67 -11.12
N GLU A 136 5.93 26.11 -12.14
CA GLU A 136 6.54 26.06 -13.46
C GLU A 136 5.48 26.27 -14.53
N VAL A 137 5.74 27.30 -15.32
CA VAL A 137 4.82 28.09 -16.10
C VAL A 137 4.71 27.49 -17.51
N ALA A 138 3.47 27.46 -18.00
CA ALA A 138 3.02 27.60 -19.39
C ALA A 138 3.89 26.99 -20.51
N ASN A 139 3.31 26.04 -21.24
CA ASN A 139 3.01 26.16 -22.69
C ASN A 139 2.72 24.78 -23.28
N ASP A 140 1.47 24.33 -23.27
CA ASP A 140 0.97 23.51 -24.39
C ASP A 140 -0.56 23.58 -24.48
N PRO A 141 -1.14 24.31 -25.46
CA PRO A 141 -2.58 24.44 -25.63
C PRO A 141 -3.16 23.44 -26.64
N THR A 142 -2.62 22.23 -26.78
CA THR A 142 -3.08 21.28 -27.83
C THR A 142 -4.01 20.15 -27.37
N TRP A 143 -4.52 20.14 -26.12
CA TRP A 143 -5.39 19.05 -25.63
C TRP A 143 -6.91 19.24 -25.83
N PHE A 144 -7.38 20.24 -26.58
CA PHE A 144 -8.77 20.21 -27.07
C PHE A 144 -8.77 20.04 -28.58
N GLY A 145 -9.38 18.94 -29.01
CA GLY A 145 -9.19 18.31 -30.30
C GLY A 145 -9.81 19.03 -31.48
N ASP A 146 -9.44 18.48 -32.65
CA ASP A 146 -10.24 18.46 -33.86
C ASP A 146 -10.85 17.07 -34.05
#